data_AF-A0A975NVL3-F1
#
_entry.id   AF-A0A975NVL3-F1
#
_cell.length_a   1.000
_cell.length_b   1.000
_cell.length_c   1.000
_cell.angle_alpha   90.00
_cell.angle_beta   90.00
_cell.angle_gamma   90.00
#
_symmetry.space_group_name_H-M   'P 1'
#
loop_
_entity.id
_entity.type
_entity.pdbx_description
1 polymer ?
#
loop_
_entity_poly.entity_id
_entity_poly.type
_entity_poly.pdbx_seq_one_letter_code
_entity_poly.pdbx_strand_id
1 'polypeptide(L)'
;MGSKGIAIASSTVLFLHSAYPLVASDYYKASVTRKSQDLYEVVGQNTYVKTRYCYEYVYYSDAILKIDAPSGYTVGEIIFVGNGGNKCEIEKLLR
;
A
#
# COMPACT_ATOMS: atom_id res chain seq x y z
N MET A 1 15.11 -31.02 -64.15
CA MET A 1 16.16 -30.96 -63.11
C MET A 1 16.17 -29.54 -62.56
N GLY A 2 16.04 -29.22 -61.29
CA GLY A 2 15.95 -29.95 -60.03
C GLY A 2 15.82 -28.87 -58.93
N SER A 3 15.10 -29.21 -57.87
CA SER A 3 14.73 -28.43 -56.67
C SER A 3 15.90 -27.62 -56.06
N LYS A 4 15.72 -26.56 -55.25
CA LYS A 4 15.16 -26.49 -53.87
C LYS A 4 15.05 -24.98 -53.55
N GLY A 5 13.97 -24.42 -53.00
CA GLY A 5 13.41 -24.67 -51.67
C GLY A 5 14.12 -23.82 -50.61
N ILE A 6 13.57 -22.66 -50.23
CA ILE A 6 13.86 -21.99 -48.95
C ILE A 6 12.52 -21.62 -48.32
N ALA A 7 12.06 -22.48 -47.41
CA ALA A 7 10.96 -22.16 -46.52
C ALA A 7 11.51 -21.30 -45.38
N ILE A 8 11.07 -20.05 -45.28
CA ILE A 8 11.36 -19.20 -44.13
C ILE A 8 10.36 -19.58 -43.05
N ALA A 9 10.79 -20.41 -42.10
CA ALA A 9 10.04 -20.66 -40.89
C ALA A 9 9.98 -19.36 -40.06
N SER A 10 8.86 -18.64 -40.14
CA SER A 10 8.59 -17.47 -39.32
C SER A 10 8.32 -17.93 -37.89
N SER A 11 9.37 -18.00 -37.06
CA SER A 11 9.26 -18.25 -35.62
C SER A 11 8.33 -17.23 -34.98
N THR A 12 7.12 -17.65 -34.62
CA THR A 12 6.22 -16.86 -33.79
C THR A 12 6.86 -16.75 -32.40
N VAL A 13 7.42 -15.58 -32.10
CA VAL A 13 7.82 -15.21 -30.75
C VAL A 13 6.55 -15.07 -29.92
N LEU A 14 6.20 -16.11 -29.17
CA LEU A 14 5.17 -16.03 -28.14
C LEU A 14 5.73 -15.16 -27.00
N PHE A 15 5.51 -13.86 -27.09
CA PHE A 15 5.66 -12.96 -25.95
C PHE A 15 4.67 -13.42 -24.88
N LEU A 16 5.17 -14.16 -23.90
CA LEU A 16 4.49 -14.37 -22.62
C LEU A 16 4.28 -12.98 -22.03
N HIS A 17 3.07 -12.45 -22.18
CA HIS A 17 2.65 -11.23 -21.50
C HIS A 17 2.43 -11.63 -20.04
N SER A 18 3.50 -11.60 -19.24
CA SER A 18 3.36 -11.71 -17.79
C SER A 18 2.48 -10.55 -17.34
N ALA A 19 1.24 -10.85 -16.97
CA ALA A 19 0.38 -9.92 -16.26
C ALA A 19 1.04 -9.66 -14.92
N TYR A 20 1.88 -8.62 -14.85
CA TYR A 20 2.43 -8.16 -13.59
C TYR A 20 1.25 -7.70 -12.72
N PRO A 21 1.09 -8.24 -11.50
CA PRO A 21 0.05 -7.75 -10.62
C PRO A 21 0.33 -6.27 -10.33
N LEU A 22 -0.61 -5.42 -10.71
CA LEU A 22 -0.60 -4.01 -10.34
C LEU A 22 -0.93 -3.94 -8.86
N VAL A 23 0.09 -3.67 -8.02
CA VAL A 23 -0.13 -3.38 -6.61
C VAL A 23 -0.76 -2.00 -6.52
N ALA A 24 -2.08 -1.96 -6.41
CA ALA A 24 -2.83 -0.74 -6.15
C ALA A 24 -2.79 -0.42 -4.65
N SER A 25 -2.76 0.87 -4.35
CA SER A 25 -2.76 1.40 -2.99
C SER A 25 -3.80 2.51 -2.92
N ASP A 26 -4.62 2.48 -1.88
CA ASP A 26 -5.63 3.50 -1.62
C ASP A 26 -5.09 4.54 -0.64
N TYR A 27 -5.39 5.82 -0.88
CA TYR A 27 -4.92 6.92 -0.03
C TYR A 27 -6.11 7.71 0.51
N TYR A 28 -6.15 7.85 1.84
CA TYR A 28 -7.21 8.56 2.55
C TYR A 28 -6.61 9.67 3.39
N LYS A 29 -7.14 10.89 3.27
CA LYS A 29 -6.84 11.97 4.22
C LYS A 29 -7.65 11.75 5.49
N ALA A 30 -7.02 11.94 6.63
CA ALA A 30 -7.63 11.77 7.93
C ALA A 30 -7.07 12.80 8.93
N SER A 31 -7.85 13.12 9.95
CA SER A 31 -7.34 13.71 11.19
C SER A 31 -7.25 12.59 12.22
N VAL A 32 -6.13 12.49 12.94
CA VAL A 32 -5.90 11.41 13.90
C VAL A 32 -5.50 11.93 15.28
N THR A 33 -5.87 11.16 16.30
CA THR A 33 -5.52 11.41 17.70
C THR A 33 -4.97 10.14 18.34
N ARG A 34 -3.81 10.21 18.97
CA ARG A 34 -3.24 9.09 19.74
C ARG A 34 -4.14 8.77 20.94
N LYS A 35 -4.46 7.48 21.10
CA LYS A 35 -5.25 6.96 22.24
C LYS A 35 -4.43 6.11 23.18
N SER A 36 -3.47 5.37 22.65
CA SER A 36 -2.56 4.52 23.43
C SER A 36 -1.30 4.26 22.62
N GLN A 37 -0.40 3.40 23.14
CA GLN A 37 0.78 2.98 22.42
C GLN A 37 0.39 2.27 21.11
N ASP A 38 0.93 2.79 20.02
CA ASP A 38 0.65 2.36 18.64
C ASP A 38 -0.83 2.39 18.24
N LEU A 39 -1.69 3.17 18.91
CA LEU A 39 -3.12 3.20 18.62
C LEU A 39 -3.59 4.64 18.41
N TYR A 40 -4.14 4.89 17.24
CA TYR A 40 -4.61 6.20 16.80
C TYR A 40 -6.08 6.11 16.41
N GLU A 41 -6.90 7.00 16.94
CA GLU A 41 -8.29 7.20 16.51
C GLU A 41 -8.30 8.03 15.24
N VAL A 42 -9.13 7.65 14.28
CA VAL A 42 -9.50 8.52 13.16
C VAL A 42 -10.64 9.42 13.62
N VAL A 43 -10.35 10.71 13.80
CA VAL A 43 -11.28 11.66 14.41
C VAL A 43 -12.58 11.75 13.63
N GLY A 44 -13.71 11.66 14.34
CA GLY A 44 -15.04 11.72 13.76
C GLY A 44 -15.46 10.44 13.03
N GLN A 45 -14.66 9.38 13.12
CA GLN A 45 -14.98 8.07 12.57
C GLN A 45 -14.94 7.01 13.69
N ASN A 46 -15.79 6.00 13.61
CA ASN A 46 -15.65 4.81 14.46
C ASN A 46 -14.57 3.88 13.87
N THR A 47 -13.35 4.39 13.75
CA THR A 47 -12.22 3.65 13.17
C THR A 47 -10.93 4.00 13.90
N TYR A 48 -10.15 2.98 14.21
CA TYR A 48 -8.83 3.12 14.84
C TYR A 48 -7.76 2.46 13.99
N VAL A 49 -6.59 3.07 13.97
CA VAL A 49 -5.38 2.61 13.30
C VAL A 49 -4.46 2.04 14.38
N LYS A 50 -4.29 0.70 14.39
CA LYS A 50 -3.24 0.05 15.17
C LYS A 50 -1.99 -0.01 14.30
N THR A 51 -0.94 0.67 14.73
CA THR A 51 0.37 0.68 14.07
C THR A 51 1.30 -0.34 14.70
N ARG A 52 2.44 -0.59 14.04
CA ARG A 52 3.52 -1.41 14.57
C ARG A 52 4.67 -0.52 15.07
N TYR A 53 4.92 -0.53 16.37
CA TYR A 53 6.03 0.21 17.03
C TYR A 53 6.11 1.70 16.64
N CYS A 54 5.01 2.43 16.78
CA CYS A 54 4.91 3.83 16.39
C CYS A 54 4.82 4.74 17.63
N TYR A 55 5.69 5.74 17.70
CA TYR A 55 5.85 6.62 18.87
C TYR A 55 5.40 8.06 18.62
N GLU A 56 4.59 8.29 17.60
CA GLU A 56 4.13 9.64 17.24
C GLU A 56 3.07 10.13 18.24
N TYR A 57 3.35 11.24 18.92
CA TYR A 57 2.44 11.83 19.91
C TYR A 57 1.62 12.96 19.28
N VAL A 58 0.61 12.57 18.51
CA VAL A 58 -0.24 13.52 17.76
C VAL A 58 -1.67 13.57 18.27
N TYR A 59 -2.29 14.75 18.18
CA TYR A 59 -3.67 15.02 18.60
C TYR A 59 -4.34 15.94 17.58
N TYR A 60 -5.48 15.52 17.02
CA TYR A 60 -6.18 16.22 15.93
C TYR A 60 -5.24 16.62 14.78
N SER A 61 -4.26 15.77 14.48
CA SER A 61 -3.24 16.05 13.46
C SER A 61 -3.65 15.47 12.12
N ASP A 62 -3.36 16.22 11.07
CA ASP A 62 -3.50 15.73 9.70
C ASP A 62 -2.58 14.52 9.45
N ALA A 63 -3.15 13.51 8.82
CA ALA A 63 -2.49 12.30 8.40
C ALA A 63 -3.02 11.78 7.06
N ILE A 64 -2.21 10.97 6.39
CA ILE A 64 -2.62 10.18 5.23
C ILE A 64 -2.55 8.71 5.62
N LEU A 65 -3.65 7.99 5.45
CA LEU A 65 -3.69 6.53 5.52
C LEU A 65 -3.49 6.00 4.12
N LYS A 66 -2.35 5.35 3.89
CA LYS A 66 -2.06 4.59 2.69
C LYS A 66 -2.39 3.13 3.00
N ILE A 67 -3.38 2.57 2.32
CA ILE A 67 -3.83 1.19 2.51
C ILE A 67 -3.39 0.36 1.32
N ASP A 68 -2.58 -0.64 1.60
CA ASP A 68 -2.00 -1.55 0.61
C ASP A 68 -2.67 -2.93 0.69
N ALA A 69 -2.38 -3.79 -0.29
CA ALA A 69 -2.68 -5.22 -0.14
C ALA A 69 -1.93 -5.78 1.08
N PRO A 70 -2.58 -6.61 1.93
CA PRO A 70 -1.91 -7.17 3.10
C PRO A 70 -0.64 -7.93 2.74
N SER A 71 0.47 -7.58 3.41
CA SER A 71 1.77 -8.21 3.21
C SER A 71 2.39 -8.52 4.57
N GLY A 72 2.45 -9.81 4.91
CA GLY A 72 2.87 -10.23 6.24
C GLY A 72 1.96 -9.67 7.34
N TYR A 73 2.54 -8.85 8.22
CA TYR A 73 1.85 -8.25 9.36
C TYR A 73 1.41 -6.80 9.14
N THR A 74 1.56 -6.27 7.93
CA THR A 74 1.18 -4.89 7.61
C THR A 74 0.10 -4.83 6.54
N VAL A 75 -0.78 -3.84 6.65
CA VAL A 75 -1.85 -3.52 5.69
C VAL A 75 -1.67 -2.13 5.08
N GLY A 76 -0.54 -1.46 5.35
CA GLY A 76 -0.24 -0.15 4.80
C GLY A 76 0.57 0.73 5.75
N GLU A 77 0.45 2.04 5.57
CA GLU A 77 1.22 3.06 6.29
C GLU A 77 0.32 4.22 6.72
N ILE A 78 0.54 4.74 7.92
CA ILE A 78 0.05 6.06 8.32
C ILE A 78 1.19 7.07 8.18
N ILE A 79 0.90 8.22 7.58
CA ILE A 79 1.84 9.32 7.35
C ILE A 79 1.33 10.54 8.10
N PHE A 80 2.06 10.99 9.13
CA PHE A 80 1.68 12.11 10.00
C PHE A 80 2.12 13.44 9.37
N VAL A 81 1.28 13.99 8.50
CA VAL A 81 1.55 15.25 7.77
C VAL A 81 1.79 16.41 8.74
N GLY A 82 0.99 16.51 9.80
CA GLY A 82 1.14 17.55 10.82
C GLY A 82 2.39 17.42 11.69
N ASN A 83 3.15 16.32 11.57
CA ASN A 83 4.40 16.10 12.31
C ASN A 83 5.57 15.76 11.38
N GLY A 84 5.81 16.62 10.39
CA GLY A 84 6.98 16.50 9.51
C GLY A 84 6.94 15.31 8.52
N GLY A 85 5.81 14.61 8.42
CA GLY A 85 5.63 13.50 7.49
C GLY A 85 6.20 12.16 7.98
N ASN A 86 6.41 12.02 9.30
CA ASN A 86 6.79 10.74 9.92
C ASN A 86 5.81 9.63 9.53
N LYS A 87 6.31 8.40 9.40
CA LYS A 87 5.53 7.27 8.89
C LYS A 87 5.63 6.06 9.81
N CYS A 88 4.54 5.33 9.91
CA CYS A 88 4.49 4.07 10.65
C CYS A 88 3.69 3.02 9.87
N GLU A 89 4.10 1.76 9.97
CA GLU A 89 3.34 0.63 9.43
C GLU A 89 2.01 0.48 10.17
N ILE A 90 0.95 0.16 9.43
CA ILE A 90 -0.37 -0.17 9.98
C ILE A 90 -0.45 -1.68 10.09
N GLU A 91 -0.60 -2.18 11.32
CA GLU A 91 -0.85 -3.60 11.58
C GLU A 91 -2.31 -3.94 11.26
N LYS A 92 -3.25 -3.09 11.72
CA LYS A 92 -4.68 -3.35 11.57
C LYS A 92 -5.52 -2.08 11.66
N LEU A 93 -6.62 -2.05 10.90
CA LEU A 93 -7.73 -1.11 11.10
C LEU A 93 -8.83 -1.77 11.95
N LEU A 94 -9.26 -1.10 13.01
CA LEU A 94 -10.30 -1.56 13.93
C LEU A 94 -11.57 -0.72 13.74
N ARG A 95 -12.75 -1.36 13.71
CA ARG A 95 -14.07 -0.73 13.56
C ARG A 95 -15.07 -1.35 14.53
#